data_AF-A0A538P8J4-F1
#
_entry.id   AF-A0A538P8J4-F1
#
_cell.length_a   1.000
_cell.length_b   1.000
_cell.length_c   1.000
_cell.angle_alpha   90.00
_cell.angle_beta   90.00
_cell.angle_gamma   90.00
#
_symmetry.space_group_name_H-M   'P 1'
#
loop_
_entity.id
_entity.type
_entity.pdbx_description
1 polymer ?
#
loop_
_entity_poly.entity_id
_entity_poly.type
_entity_poly.pdbx_seq_one_letter_code
_entity_poly.pdbx_strand_id
1 'polypeptide(L)'
;NHSCDPNLLVRTNLRNGIRRVYARRKIRRGDEITWDYFLNAWEKWEAPLECKCGSSNCRRILRGNFFTLPSDVRRRWIPLLDGPFKKRFKDQINRISH
;
A
#
# COMPACT_ATOMS: atom_id res chain seq x y z
N ASN A 1 -1.55 -11.89 -4.34
CA ASN A 1 -2.69 -11.62 -3.44
C ASN A 1 -2.42 -10.47 -2.47
N HIS A 2 -3.42 -10.13 -1.67
CA HIS A 2 -3.32 -9.11 -0.62
C HIS A 2 -2.53 -9.62 0.60
N SER A 3 -1.69 -8.76 1.17
CA SER A 3 -1.28 -8.87 2.58
C SER A 3 -1.30 -7.50 3.24
N CYS A 4 -1.73 -7.44 4.51
CA CYS A 4 -1.62 -6.22 5.33
C CYS A 4 -0.17 -5.93 5.75
N ASP A 5 0.72 -6.92 5.66
CA ASP A 5 2.17 -6.79 5.81
C ASP A 5 2.88 -7.38 4.57
N PRO A 6 2.81 -6.71 3.42
CA PRO A 6 3.27 -7.24 2.14
C PRO A 6 4.79 -7.33 2.05
N ASN A 7 5.27 -8.17 1.12
CA ASN A 7 6.69 -8.24 0.75
C ASN A 7 7.03 -7.47 -0.53
N LEU A 8 6.04 -6.87 -1.21
CA LEU A 8 6.25 -6.01 -2.37
C LEU A 8 6.03 -4.52 -2.10
N LEU A 9 6.73 -3.71 -2.89
CA LEU A 9 6.48 -2.29 -3.11
C LEU A 9 6.51 -1.99 -4.61
N VAL A 10 5.87 -0.89 -5.00
CA VAL A 10 5.89 -0.41 -6.38
C VAL A 10 6.52 0.98 -6.44
N ARG A 11 7.41 1.18 -7.41
CA ARG A 11 7.97 2.50 -7.74
C ARG A 11 7.89 2.76 -9.23
N THR A 12 7.46 3.94 -9.58
CA THR A 12 7.41 4.46 -10.94
C THR A 12 8.54 5.46 -11.12
N ASN A 13 9.38 5.23 -12.12
CA ASN A 13 10.39 6.20 -12.51
C ASN A 13 9.71 7.38 -13.20
N LEU A 14 9.84 8.57 -12.62
CA LEU A 14 9.15 9.78 -13.09
C LEU A 14 9.67 10.31 -14.44
N ARG A 15 10.87 9.91 -14.89
CA ARG A 15 11.46 10.36 -16.15
C ARG A 15 10.93 9.57 -17.35
N ASN A 16 10.76 8.26 -17.20
CA ASN A 16 10.37 7.38 -18.31
C ASN A 16 9.05 6.62 -18.09
N GLY A 17 8.36 6.86 -16.96
CA GLY A 17 7.07 6.24 -16.64
C GLY A 17 7.15 4.75 -16.30
N ILE A 18 8.34 4.13 -16.29
CA ILE A 18 8.47 2.69 -16.08
C ILE A 18 8.15 2.36 -14.62
N ARG A 19 7.11 1.54 -14.44
CA ARG A 19 6.70 0.98 -13.16
C ARG A 19 7.45 -0.31 -12.86
N ARG A 20 8.08 -0.39 -11.70
CA ARG A 20 8.84 -1.55 -11.23
C ARG A 20 8.34 -2.00 -9.87
N VAL A 21 8.42 -3.30 -9.64
CA VAL A 21 8.09 -3.95 -8.37
C VAL A 21 9.39 -4.28 -7.65
N TYR A 22 9.45 -3.99 -6.36
CA TYR A 22 10.62 -4.20 -5.51
C TYR A 22 10.26 -5.01 -4.29
N ALA A 23 11.21 -5.80 -3.79
CA ALA A 23 11.08 -6.45 -2.50
C ALA A 23 11.15 -5.39 -1.37
N ARG A 24 10.18 -5.39 -0.46
CA ARG A 24 10.18 -4.57 0.76
C ARG A 24 11.03 -5.16 1.88
N ARG A 25 11.14 -6.49 1.88
CA ARG A 25 11.88 -7.30 2.84
C ARG A 25 12.49 -8.50 2.11
N LYS A 26 13.37 -9.25 2.78
CA LYS A 26 13.90 -10.51 2.24
C LYS A 26 12.75 -11.47 1.89
N ILE A 27 12.80 -12.03 0.68
CA ILE A 27 11.85 -13.02 0.17
C ILE A 27 12.60 -14.34 0.04
N ARG A 28 12.09 -15.40 0.66
CA ARG A 28 12.66 -16.74 0.63
C ARG A 28 11.94 -17.59 -0.43
N ARG A 29 12.58 -18.68 -0.85
CA ARG A 29 11.94 -19.66 -1.74
C ARG A 29 10.67 -20.21 -1.06
N GLY A 30 9.55 -20.17 -1.78
CA GLY A 30 8.25 -20.62 -1.27
C GLY A 30 7.42 -19.52 -0.62
N ASP A 31 7.96 -18.32 -0.37
CA ASP A 31 7.17 -17.19 0.11
C ASP A 31 6.20 -16.73 -0.98
N GLU A 32 4.93 -16.55 -0.61
CA GLU A 32 3.96 -15.93 -1.51
C GLU A 32 4.31 -14.45 -1.73
N ILE A 33 4.27 -14.02 -3.00
CA ILE A 33 4.45 -12.62 -3.38
C ILE A 33 3.14 -11.85 -3.16
N THR A 34 3.19 -10.86 -2.27
CA THR A 34 2.00 -10.14 -1.80
C THR A 34 2.21 -8.63 -1.79
N TRP A 35 1.12 -7.90 -2.01
CA TRP A 35 1.06 -6.44 -1.99
C TRP A 35 -0.14 -5.97 -1.18
N ASP A 36 -0.08 -4.76 -0.65
CA ASP A 36 -1.24 -4.16 0.01
C ASP A 36 -2.10 -3.47 -1.06
N TYR A 37 -3.32 -3.95 -1.23
CA TYR A 37 -4.27 -3.42 -2.23
C TYR A 37 -4.56 -1.94 -2.05
N PHE A 38 -4.39 -1.40 -0.85
CA PHE A 38 -4.66 0.02 -0.59
C PHE A 38 -3.39 0.87 -0.68
N LEU A 39 -2.21 0.27 -0.84
CA LEU A 39 -0.99 1.02 -1.07
C LEU A 39 -1.01 1.61 -2.48
N ASN A 40 -1.04 2.94 -2.55
CA ASN A 40 -1.22 3.73 -3.79
C ASN A 40 -2.62 3.63 -4.42
N ALA A 41 -3.65 3.15 -3.71
CA ALA A 41 -5.03 3.18 -4.17
C ALA A 41 -5.71 4.49 -3.76
N TRP A 42 -6.36 5.17 -4.71
CA TRP A 42 -7.17 6.36 -4.46
C TRP A 42 -8.65 6.16 -4.71
N GLU A 43 -9.04 5.22 -5.59
CA GLU A 43 -10.44 4.87 -5.81
C GLU A 43 -10.98 4.14 -4.59
N LYS A 44 -12.13 4.59 -4.09
CA LYS A 44 -12.71 4.05 -2.88
C LYS A 44 -13.48 2.78 -3.21
N TRP A 45 -13.03 1.66 -2.66
CA TRP A 45 -13.78 0.41 -2.74
C TRP A 45 -14.92 0.39 -1.74
N GLU A 46 -16.17 0.43 -2.23
CA GLU A 46 -17.35 0.44 -1.36
C GLU A 46 -17.72 -0.94 -0.85
N ALA A 47 -17.57 -1.98 -1.69
CA ALA A 47 -17.85 -3.35 -1.31
C ALA A 47 -16.73 -3.88 -0.40
N PRO A 48 -17.04 -4.28 0.85
CA PRO A 48 -16.04 -4.83 1.75
C PRO A 48 -15.59 -6.22 1.28
N LEU A 49 -14.29 -6.50 1.42
CA LEU A 49 -13.71 -7.82 1.18
C LEU A 49 -13.12 -8.39 2.47
N GLU A 50 -13.46 -9.65 2.80
CA GLU A 50 -12.86 -10.36 3.93
C GLU A 50 -11.38 -10.67 3.66
N CYS A 51 -10.51 -10.26 4.57
CA CYS A 51 -9.06 -10.42 4.48
C CYS A 51 -8.59 -11.63 5.29
N LYS A 52 -7.97 -12.59 4.60
CA LYS A 52 -7.42 -13.83 5.17
C LYS A 52 -5.90 -13.93 5.03
N CYS A 53 -5.20 -12.78 5.00
CA CYS A 53 -3.77 -12.74 4.68
C CYS A 53 -2.82 -13.33 5.74
N GLY A 54 -3.31 -13.69 6.94
CA GLY A 54 -2.51 -14.30 8.00
C GLY A 54 -1.50 -13.38 8.70
N SER A 55 -1.36 -12.11 8.31
CA SER A 55 -0.49 -11.15 9.00
C SER A 55 -0.97 -10.89 10.44
N SER A 56 -0.03 -10.68 11.37
CA SER A 56 -0.34 -10.23 12.73
C SER A 56 -1.08 -8.89 12.77
N ASN A 57 -0.90 -8.06 11.74
CA ASN A 57 -1.58 -6.78 11.56
C ASN A 57 -2.73 -6.87 10.54
N CYS A 58 -3.36 -8.05 10.39
CA CYS A 58 -4.46 -8.23 9.45
C CYS A 58 -5.65 -7.31 9.78
N ARG A 59 -6.08 -6.52 8.80
CA ARG A 59 -7.22 -5.59 8.92
C ARG A 59 -8.59 -6.27 8.99
N ARG A 60 -8.66 -7.58 8.71
CA ARG A 60 -9.88 -8.41 8.64
C ARG A 60 -10.87 -8.03 7.55
N ILE A 61 -11.13 -6.75 7.33
CA ILE A 61 -12.00 -6.24 6.27
C ILE A 61 -11.23 -5.18 5.47
N LEU A 62 -11.21 -5.34 4.14
CA LEU A 62 -10.67 -4.35 3.22
C LEU A 62 -11.85 -3.54 2.66
N ARG A 63 -11.91 -2.26 3.01
CA ARG A 63 -12.87 -1.31 2.44
C ARG A 63 -12.26 0.09 2.29
N GLY A 64 -12.49 0.70 1.15
CA GLY A 64 -12.03 2.05 0.82
C GLY A 64 -10.72 2.08 0.04
N ASN A 65 -9.77 2.91 0.48
CA ASN A 65 -8.55 3.23 -0.26
C ASN A 65 -7.40 3.56 0.72
N PHE A 66 -6.29 4.11 0.22
CA PHE A 66 -5.18 4.53 1.07
C PHE A 66 -5.62 5.49 2.19
N PHE A 67 -6.51 6.43 1.89
CA PHE A 67 -6.94 7.47 2.83
C PHE A 67 -7.91 6.95 3.89
N THR A 68 -8.58 5.81 3.66
CA THR A 68 -9.44 5.17 4.67
C THR A 68 -8.68 4.24 5.63
N LEU A 69 -7.40 3.97 5.38
CA LEU A 69 -6.57 3.17 6.29
C LEU A 69 -6.48 3.82 7.69
N PRO A 70 -6.26 3.04 8.76
CA PRO A 70 -5.94 3.58 10.09
C PRO A 70 -4.76 4.56 10.04
N SER A 71 -4.74 5.58 10.91
CA SER A 71 -3.74 6.66 10.86
C SER A 71 -2.31 6.18 11.06
N ASP A 72 -2.09 5.25 11.98
CA ASP A 72 -0.82 4.57 12.23
C ASP A 72 -0.34 3.77 11.00
N VAL A 73 -1.27 3.10 10.31
CA VAL A 73 -1.00 2.36 9.08
C VAL A 73 -0.62 3.33 7.95
N ARG A 74 -1.36 4.43 7.78
CA ARG A 74 -1.02 5.46 6.78
C ARG A 74 0.37 6.03 7.03
N ARG A 75 0.68 6.43 8.26
CA ARG A 75 2.00 6.98 8.63
C ARG A 75 3.14 6.02 8.31
N ARG A 76 2.97 4.72 8.59
CA ARG A 76 3.95 3.68 8.21
C ARG A 76 4.14 3.57 6.69
N TRP A 77 3.08 3.75 5.92
CA TRP A 77 3.12 3.61 4.45
C TRP A 77 3.54 4.86 3.70
N ILE A 78 3.35 6.07 4.25
CA ILE A 78 3.66 7.35 3.57
C ILE A 78 5.08 7.38 3.00
N PRO A 79 6.15 7.01 3.74
CA PRO A 79 7.51 6.99 3.17
C PRO A 79 7.64 6.06 1.97
N LEU A 80 6.80 5.02 1.91
CA LEU A 80 6.85 3.95 0.92
C LEU A 80 5.84 4.10 -0.22
N LEU A 81 5.09 5.20 -0.31
CA LEU A 81 4.20 5.45 -1.45
C LEU A 81 4.99 5.68 -2.74
N ASP A 82 4.34 5.37 -3.86
CA ASP A 82 4.85 5.60 -5.20
C ASP A 82 4.97 7.10 -5.51
N GLY A 83 5.97 7.49 -6.31
CA GLY A 83 6.29 8.88 -6.63
C GLY A 83 5.12 9.65 -7.26
N PRO A 84 4.51 9.14 -8.35
CA PRO A 84 3.31 9.74 -8.94
C PRO A 84 2.15 9.88 -7.94
N PHE A 85 1.93 8.88 -7.10
CA PHE A 85 0.87 8.93 -6.08
C PHE A 85 1.14 10.05 -5.06
N LYS A 86 2.37 10.14 -4.53
CA LYS A 86 2.79 11.23 -3.65
C LYS A 86 2.64 12.60 -4.31
N LYS A 87 3.01 12.73 -5.58
CA LYS A 87 2.90 13.98 -6.35
C LYS A 87 1.44 14.39 -6.49
N ARG A 88 0.56 13.47 -6.86
CA ARG A 88 -0.87 13.72 -7.07
C ARG A 88 -1.60 14.10 -5.79
N PHE A 89 -1.26 13.46 -4.67
CA PHE A 89 -1.98 13.61 -3.40
C PHE A 89 -1.16 14.31 -2.30
N LYS A 90 -0.23 15.18 -2.69
CA LYS A 90 0.71 15.86 -1.79
C LYS A 90 0.01 16.52 -0.60
N ASP A 91 -1.03 17.30 -0.84
CA ASP A 91 -1.71 18.06 0.20
C ASP A 91 -2.45 17.15 1.20
N GLN A 92 -3.09 16.09 0.70
CA GLN A 92 -3.76 15.09 1.56
C GLN A 92 -2.75 14.32 2.42
N ILE A 93 -1.59 13.97 1.86
CA ILE A 93 -0.51 13.27 2.59
C ILE A 93 0.10 14.16 3.67
N ASN A 94 0.32 15.44 3.37
CA ASN A 94 0.87 16.40 4.33
C ASN A 94 -0.04 16.55 5.55
N ARG A 95 -1.37 16.59 5.37
CA ARG A 95 -2.35 16.66 6.48
C ARG A 95 -2.34 15.44 7.41
N ILE A 96 -1.80 14.30 6.99
CA ILE A 96 -1.70 13.07 7.80
C ILE A 96 -0.37 13.00 8.57
N SER A 97 0.64 13.72 8.08
CA SER A 97 2.01 13.71 8.60
C SER A 97 2.23 14.75 9.71
N HIS A 98 1.24 15.63 9.93
CA HIS A 98 1.10 16.51 11.09
C HIS A 98 0.06 15.93 12.06
#